data_AF-A0AAN1X883-F1
#
_entry.id   AF-A0AAN1X883-F1
#
_cell.length_a   1.000
_cell.length_b   1.000
_cell.length_c   1.000
_cell.angle_alpha   90.00
_cell.angle_beta   90.00
_cell.angle_gamma   90.00
#
_symmetry.space_group_name_H-M   'P 1'
#
loop_
_entity.id
_entity.type
_entity.pdbx_description
1 polymer ?
#
loop_
_entity_poly.entity_id
_entity_poly.type
_entity_poly.pdbx_seq_one_letter_code
_entity_poly.pdbx_strand_id
1 'polypeptide(L)' 'MRPSKQSKSSRQIADIPPPIPPDLREKIEISAYYKSAARGFAPGYELDDWLAAEAEISSSGRKDH' A
#
# COMPACT_ATOMS: atom_id res chain seq x y z
N MET A 1 -45.65 10.43 -18.37
CA MET A 1 -44.18 10.54 -18.56
C MET A 1 -43.49 10.76 -17.23
N ARG A 2 -42.46 9.96 -16.88
CA ARG A 2 -41.50 10.25 -15.79
C ARG A 2 -40.10 10.05 -16.36
N PRO A 3 -39.19 11.03 -16.32
CA PRO A 3 -37.89 10.90 -16.97
C PRO A 3 -36.95 10.02 -16.16
N SER A 4 -36.23 9.17 -16.89
CA SER A 4 -35.10 8.36 -16.48
C SER A 4 -33.90 9.23 -16.07
N LYS A 5 -33.25 8.88 -14.95
CA LYS A 5 -31.90 9.35 -14.59
C LYS A 5 -31.17 8.26 -13.79
N GLN A 6 -30.54 7.38 -14.56
CA GLN A 6 -29.18 6.85 -14.37
C GLN A 6 -28.77 6.43 -12.94
N SER A 7 -28.96 5.15 -12.61
CA SER A 7 -28.25 4.48 -11.53
C SER A 7 -26.76 4.40 -11.86
N LYS A 8 -25.96 5.30 -11.26
CA LYS A 8 -24.51 5.18 -11.23
C LYS A 8 -24.16 3.94 -10.41
N SER A 9 -23.56 2.95 -11.07
CA SER A 9 -23.04 1.73 -10.45
C SER A 9 -22.02 2.08 -9.37
N SER A 10 -22.46 2.05 -8.12
CA SER A 10 -21.65 2.16 -6.91
C SER A 10 -20.89 0.85 -6.69
N ARG A 11 -19.93 0.55 -7.59
CA ARG A 11 -19.06 -0.60 -7.43
C ARG A 11 -17.92 -0.24 -6.48
N GLN A 12 -18.22 -0.40 -5.18
CA GLN A 12 -17.31 -0.85 -4.12
C GLN A 12 -15.90 -0.25 -4.16
N ILE A 13 -15.74 0.95 -3.59
CA ILE A 13 -14.45 1.54 -3.17
C ILE A 13 -14.07 0.97 -1.78
N ALA A 14 -14.44 -0.28 -1.50
CA ALA A 14 -14.42 -0.85 -0.15
C ALA A 14 -13.09 -1.55 0.21
N ASP A 15 -12.17 -1.66 -0.75
CA ASP A 15 -10.90 -2.39 -0.58
C ASP A 15 -9.65 -1.51 -0.75
N ILE A 16 -9.81 -0.18 -0.91
CA ILE A 16 -8.63 0.69 -0.94
C ILE A 16 -8.13 0.79 0.49
N PRO A 17 -6.92 0.26 0.80
CA PRO A 17 -6.34 0.42 2.12
C PRO A 17 -6.29 1.91 2.46
N PRO A 18 -6.54 2.28 3.72
CA PRO A 18 -6.53 3.68 4.12
C PRO A 18 -5.23 4.34 3.65
N PRO A 19 -5.30 5.60 3.20
CA PRO A 19 -4.13 6.29 2.68
C PRO A 19 -3.03 6.27 3.73
N ILE A 20 -1.91 5.62 3.39
CA ILE A 20 -0.73 5.56 4.25
C ILE A 20 -0.22 7.00 4.41
N PRO A 21 -0.04 7.49 5.65
CA PRO A 21 0.53 8.82 5.86
C PRO A 21 1.89 8.93 5.17
N PRO A 22 2.23 10.10 4.60
CA PRO A 22 3.40 10.25 3.72
C PRO A 22 4.71 9.79 4.38
N ASP A 23 4.86 10.04 5.68
CA ASP A 23 6.02 9.66 6.49
C ASP A 23 6.22 8.14 6.59
N LEU A 24 5.11 7.37 6.64
CA LEU A 24 5.17 5.91 6.59
C LEU A 24 5.46 5.42 5.18
N ARG A 25 4.89 6.08 4.17
CA ARG A 25 5.07 5.71 2.77
C ARG A 25 6.54 5.85 2.33
N GLU A 26 7.20 6.94 2.73
CA GLU A 26 8.64 7.14 2.49
C GLU A 26 9.48 6.07 3.17
N LYS A 27 9.15 5.69 4.41
CA LYS A 27 9.86 4.61 5.12
C LYS A 27 9.70 3.26 4.42
N ILE A 28 8.48 2.95 3.96
CA ILE A 28 8.19 1.72 3.22
C ILE A 28 8.98 1.70 1.92
N GLU A 29 9.00 2.80 1.18
CA GLU A 29 9.75 2.93 -0.07
C GLU A 29 11.26 2.74 0.13
N ILE A 30 11.84 3.38 1.15
CA ILE A 30 13.27 3.23 1.51
C ILE A 30 13.58 1.78 1.89
N SER A 31 12.76 1.14 2.74
CA SER A 31 12.96 -0.27 3.11
C SER A 31 12.84 -1.21 1.91
N ALA A 32 11.83 -1.03 1.06
CA ALA A 32 11.65 -1.82 -0.15
C ALA A 32 12.83 -1.64 -1.11
N TYR A 33 13.35 -0.43 -1.26
CA TYR A 33 14.55 -0.15 -2.05
C TYR A 33 15.77 -0.94 -1.55
N TYR A 34 16.03 -0.95 -0.25
CA TYR A 34 17.15 -1.72 0.32
C TYR A 34 16.97 -3.23 0.18
N LYS A 35 15.73 -3.74 0.32
CA LYS A 35 15.44 -5.17 0.09
C LYS A 35 15.67 -5.54 -1.38
N SER A 36 15.23 -4.70 -2.30
CA SER A 36 15.52 -4.87 -3.73
C SER A 36 17.01 -4.83 -4.01
N ALA A 37 17.74 -3.88 -3.42
CA ALA A 37 19.19 -3.77 -3.58
C ALA A 37 19.94 -5.01 -3.05
N ALA A 38 19.50 -5.58 -1.91
CA ALA A 38 20.11 -6.78 -1.32
C ALA A 38 20.04 -8.02 -2.23
N ARG A 39 19.01 -8.10 -3.10
CA ARG A 39 18.90 -9.14 -4.13
C ARG A 39 19.39 -8.73 -5.51
N GLY A 40 20.02 -7.56 -5.64
CA GLY A 40 20.51 -7.04 -6.93
C GLY A 40 19.42 -6.57 -7.88
N PHE A 41 18.31 -6.03 -7.36
CA PHE A 41 17.17 -5.53 -8.13
C PHE A 41 16.57 -6.55 -9.10
N ALA A 42 16.53 -7.83 -8.70
CA ALA A 42 15.88 -8.85 -9.52
C ALA A 42 14.39 -8.51 -9.73
N PRO A 43 13.89 -8.56 -10.98
CA PRO A 43 12.50 -8.25 -11.30
C PRO A 43 11.54 -9.34 -10.81
N GLY A 44 10.28 -8.96 -10.59
CA GLY A 44 9.21 -9.87 -10.13
C GLY A 44 9.04 -9.94 -8.62
N TYR A 45 9.75 -9.10 -7.87
CA TYR A 45 9.74 -9.08 -6.40
C TYR A 45 9.39 -7.70 -5.83
N GLU A 46 9.08 -6.72 -6.68
CA GLU A 46 8.75 -5.36 -6.27
C GLU A 46 7.59 -5.32 -5.27
N LEU A 47 6.55 -6.12 -5.50
CA LEU A 47 5.40 -6.19 -4.59
C LEU A 47 5.75 -6.89 -3.28
N ASP A 48 6.57 -7.93 -3.34
CA ASP A 48 6.97 -8.71 -2.17
C ASP A 48 7.84 -7.87 -1.22
N ASP A 49 8.76 -7.08 -1.78
CA ASP A 49 9.55 -6.10 -1.02
C ASP A 49 8.69 -5.06 -0.34
N TRP A 50 7.70 -4.55 -1.07
CA TRP A 50 6.82 -3.53 -0.56
C TRP A 50 5.99 -4.07 0.60
N LEU A 51 5.42 -5.28 0.46
CA LEU A 51 4.70 -5.97 1.52
C LEU A 51 5.60 -6.29 2.72
N ALA A 52 6.83 -6.74 2.49
CA ALA A 52 7.79 -7.01 3.54
C ALA A 52 8.18 -5.72 4.30
N ALA A 53 8.39 -4.62 3.57
CA ALA A 53 8.68 -3.31 4.16
C ALA A 53 7.49 -2.78 4.98
N GLU A 54 6.27 -2.89 4.46
CA GLU A 54 5.05 -2.56 5.19
C GLU A 54 4.91 -3.37 6.49
N ALA A 55 5.16 -4.68 6.44
CA ALA A 55 5.06 -5.57 7.59
C ALA A 55 6.08 -5.21 8.69
N GLU A 56 7.31 -4.85 8.31
CA GLU A 56 8.37 -4.40 9.23
C GLU A 56 7.99 -3.09 9.92
N ILE A 57 7.44 -2.13 9.17
CA ILE A 57 7.07 -0.81 9.69
C ILE A 57 5.80 -0.89 10.55
N SER A 58 4.82 -1.68 10.13
CA SER A 58 3.59 -1.94 10.90
C SER A 58 3.89 -2.66 12.22
N SER A 59 4.82 -3.62 12.21
CA SER A 59 5.29 -4.28 13.45
C SER A 59 6.07 -3.33 14.36
N SER A 60 6.74 -2.32 13.81
CA SER A 60 7.49 -1.32 14.57
C SER A 60 6.60 -0.24 15.20
N GLY A 61 5.39 0.00 14.66
CA GLY A 61 4.46 1.04 15.13
C GLY A 61 3.53 0.61 16.28
N ARG A 62 3.42 -0.69 16.60
CA ARG A 62 2.54 -1.21 17.67
C ARG A 62 3.24 -1.31 19.03
N LYS A 63 4.12 -0.35 19.33
CA LYS A 63 4.73 -0.19 20.65
C LYS A 63 4.42 1.21 21.14
N ASP A 64 3.13 1.45 21.39
CA ASP A 64 2.68 2.58 22.18
C ASP A 64 3.27 2.51 23.59
N HIS A 65 3.67 3.67 24.10
CA HIS A 65 4.38 3.91 25.36
C HIS A 65 3.68 5.03 26.12
#